data_AF-A0A377A1H8-F1
#
_entry.id   AF-A0A377A1H8-F1
#
_cell.length_a   1.000
_cell.length_b   1.000
_cell.length_c   1.000
_cell.angle_alpha   90.00
_cell.angle_beta   90.00
_cell.angle_gamma   90.00
#
_symmetry.space_group_name_H-M   'P 1'
#
loop_
_entity.id
_entity.type
_entity.pdbx_description
1 polymer ?
#
loop_
_entity_poly.entity_id
_entity_poly.type
_entity_poly.pdbx_seq_one_letter_code
_entity_poly.pdbx_strand_id
1 'polypeptide(L)'
;MSILLIQCLLGLSTIPFSAQYPDGSEMMKLVGWAQSIVTFRGGSSEMLNGVAFVFRLHLVLGMTIFLLFPFTRLVHVWSAPFEYFTRRYQIVRSRR
;
A
#
# COMPACT_ATOMS: atom_id res chain seq x y z
N MET A 1 -9.40 -12.51 1.30
CA MET A 1 -10.21 -11.38 1.83
C MET A 1 -9.86 -11.07 3.28
N SER A 2 -9.70 -12.09 4.14
CA SER A 2 -9.33 -11.91 5.55
C SER A 2 -8.07 -11.07 5.78
N ILE A 3 -7.02 -11.24 4.96
CA ILE A 3 -5.77 -10.46 5.10
C ILE A 3 -5.94 -8.95 4.85
N LEU A 4 -6.80 -8.56 3.89
CA LEU A 4 -7.08 -7.15 3.61
C LEU A 4 -7.91 -6.52 4.73
N LEU A 5 -8.84 -7.27 5.32
CA LEU A 5 -9.60 -6.82 6.48
C LEU A 5 -8.68 -6.60 7.68
N ILE A 6 -7.76 -7.53 7.95
CA ILE A 6 -6.75 -7.39 9.01
C ILE A 6 -5.88 -6.16 8.75
N GLN A 7 -5.40 -5.97 7.52
CA GLN A 7 -4.61 -4.79 7.15
C GLN A 7 -5.39 -3.49 7.34
N CYS A 8 -6.67 -3.46 6.98
CA CYS A 8 -7.55 -2.31 7.15
C CYS A 8 -7.77 -2.00 8.64
N LEU A 9 -8.09 -3.00 9.46
CA LEU A 9 -8.25 -2.84 10.91
C LEU A 9 -6.95 -2.39 11.57
N LEU A 10 -5.80 -2.94 11.17
CA LEU A 10 -4.49 -2.46 11.61
C LEU A 10 -4.28 -0.99 11.21
N GLY A 11 -4.63 -0.63 9.98
CA GLY A 11 -4.57 0.76 9.49
C GLY A 11 -5.40 1.71 10.34
N LEU A 12 -6.66 1.36 10.63
CA LEU A 12 -7.52 2.16 11.49
C LEU A 12 -7.01 2.22 12.93
N SER A 13 -6.42 1.14 13.44
CA SER A 13 -5.80 1.13 14.77
C SER A 13 -4.60 2.06 14.90
N THR A 14 -3.97 2.48 13.78
CA THR A 14 -2.87 3.44 13.80
C THR A 14 -3.32 4.87 14.12
N ILE A 15 -4.58 5.21 13.87
CA ILE A 15 -5.14 6.57 14.03
C ILE A 15 -4.96 7.11 15.45
N PRO A 16 -5.34 6.40 16.54
CA PRO A 16 -5.13 6.90 17.89
C PRO A 16 -3.65 7.04 18.26
N PHE A 17 -2.75 6.27 17.66
CA PHE A 17 -1.30 6.44 17.85
C PHE A 17 -0.78 7.67 17.13
N SER A 18 -1.25 7.92 15.90
CA SER A 18 -0.89 9.14 15.16
C SER A 18 -1.46 10.41 15.81
N ALA A 19 -2.62 10.32 16.46
CA ALA A 19 -3.25 11.45 17.15
C ALA A 19 -2.42 11.96 18.35
N GLN A 20 -1.51 11.13 18.89
CA GLN A 20 -0.57 11.54 19.95
C GLN A 20 0.56 12.44 19.43
N TYR A 21 0.77 12.47 18.11
CA TYR A 21 1.81 13.24 17.44
C TYR A 21 1.18 14.17 16.39
N PRO A 22 0.42 15.20 16.81
CA PRO A 22 -0.27 16.12 15.91
C PRO A 22 0.69 16.99 15.08
N ASP A 23 1.96 17.05 15.46
CA ASP A 23 3.05 17.67 14.69
C ASP A 23 3.42 16.87 13.42
N GLY A 24 2.90 15.64 13.27
CA GLY A 24 3.14 14.79 12.11
C GLY A 24 4.53 14.15 12.09
N SER A 25 5.26 14.18 13.21
CA SER A 25 6.61 13.62 13.31
C SER A 25 6.65 12.11 12.98
N GLU A 26 5.65 11.35 13.42
CA GLU A 26 5.51 9.92 13.08
C GLU A 26 5.23 9.71 11.57
N MET A 27 4.41 10.57 10.96
CA MET A 27 4.15 10.52 9.52
C MET A 27 5.43 10.80 8.71
N MET A 28 6.24 11.77 9.12
CA MET A 28 7.49 12.11 8.43
C MET A 28 8.49 10.95 8.43
N LYS A 29 8.56 10.17 9.52
CA LYS A 29 9.37 8.94 9.60
C LYS A 29 8.89 7.88 8.60
N LEU A 30 7.59 7.64 8.54
CA LEU A 30 6.99 6.65 7.62
C LEU A 30 7.16 7.03 6.16
N VAL A 31 6.94 8.30 5.82
CA VAL A 31 7.12 8.83 4.46
C VAL A 31 8.58 8.76 4.04
N GLY A 32 9.51 9.16 4.92
CA GLY A 32 10.94 9.07 4.65
C GLY A 32 11.42 7.64 4.40
N TRP A 33 10.91 6.68 5.19
CA TRP A 33 11.15 5.26 4.96
C TRP A 33 10.63 4.81 3.59
N ALA A 34 9.39 5.16 3.25
CA ALA A 34 8.77 4.78 1.98
C ALA A 34 9.53 5.37 0.78
N GLN A 35 9.90 6.66 0.86
CA GLN A 35 10.70 7.33 -0.15
C GLN A 35 12.06 6.66 -0.35
N SER A 36 12.74 6.31 0.74
CA SER A 36 14.06 5.68 0.68
C SER A 36 14.00 4.30 0.03
N ILE A 37 12.94 3.52 0.28
CA ILE A 37 12.72 2.23 -0.38
C ILE A 37 12.51 2.39 -1.88
N VAL A 38 11.59 3.28 -2.30
CA VAL A 38 11.29 3.44 -3.74
C VAL A 38 12.40 4.11 -4.52
N THR A 39 13.26 4.88 -3.85
CA THR A 39 14.46 5.51 -4.44
C THR A 39 15.74 4.69 -4.25
N PHE A 40 15.63 3.46 -3.70
CA PHE A 40 16.76 2.56 -3.46
C PHE A 40 17.90 3.17 -2.62
N ARG A 41 17.56 4.03 -1.65
CA ARG A 41 18.51 4.63 -0.69
C ARG A 41 18.61 3.73 0.55
N GLY A 42 19.84 3.33 0.89
CA GLY A 42 20.13 2.56 2.11
C GLY A 42 19.87 3.36 3.40
N GLY A 43 19.82 2.67 4.54
CA GLY A 43 19.61 3.29 5.87
C GLY A 43 18.14 3.58 6.22
N SER A 44 17.18 3.14 5.40
CA SER A 44 15.75 3.41 5.62
C SER A 44 15.20 2.85 6.94
N SER A 45 15.77 1.75 7.46
CA SER A 45 15.36 1.15 8.73
C SER A 45 15.61 2.07 9.93
N GLU A 46 16.63 2.92 9.87
CA GLU A 46 16.96 3.86 10.95
C GLU A 46 15.89 4.95 11.09
N MET A 47 15.19 5.27 9.99
CA MET A 47 14.09 6.25 9.99
C MET A 47 12.87 5.75 10.78
N LEU A 48 12.73 4.45 11.00
CA LEU A 48 11.66 3.83 11.79
C LEU A 48 12.02 3.67 13.29
N ASN A 49 13.15 4.22 13.73
CA ASN A 49 13.53 4.21 15.13
C ASN A 49 12.55 5.05 15.97
N GLY A 50 12.02 4.43 17.04
CA GLY A 50 11.04 5.06 17.92
C GLY A 50 9.59 5.07 17.41
N VAL A 51 9.31 4.57 16.19
CA VAL A 51 7.94 4.45 15.67
C VAL A 51 7.17 3.37 16.41
N ALA A 52 5.89 3.62 16.71
CA ALA A 52 5.03 2.66 17.41
C ALA A 52 4.93 1.31 16.67
N PHE A 53 4.88 0.22 17.43
CA PHE A 53 4.92 -1.15 16.90
C PHE A 53 3.78 -1.45 15.90
N VAL A 54 2.60 -0.86 16.12
CA VAL A 54 1.44 -0.99 15.24
C VAL A 54 1.74 -0.55 13.80
N PHE A 55 2.52 0.51 13.60
CA PHE A 55 2.92 0.93 12.25
C PHE A 55 3.86 -0.10 11.60
N ARG A 56 4.79 -0.69 12.36
CA ARG A 56 5.70 -1.72 11.84
C ARG A 56 4.94 -2.95 11.36
N LEU A 57 3.96 -3.41 12.15
CA LEU A 57 3.07 -4.51 11.73
C LEU A 57 2.29 -4.17 10.46
N HIS A 58 1.74 -2.95 10.38
CA HIS A 58 1.02 -2.49 9.20
C HIS A 58 1.91 -2.45 7.94
N LEU A 59 3.15 -1.97 8.06
CA LEU A 59 4.10 -1.94 6.95
C LEU A 59 4.48 -3.35 6.48
N VAL A 60 4.81 -4.25 7.40
CA VAL A 60 5.20 -5.64 7.07
C VAL A 60 4.04 -6.38 6.40
N LEU A 61 2.82 -6.28 6.96
CA LEU A 61 1.65 -6.92 6.37
C LEU A 61 1.29 -6.31 5.01
N GLY A 62 1.43 -4.99 4.85
CA GLY A 62 1.25 -4.29 3.58
C GLY A 62 2.21 -4.79 2.50
N MET A 63 3.51 -4.88 2.81
CA MET A 63 4.52 -5.41 1.88
C MET A 63 4.28 -6.90 1.55
N THR A 64 3.80 -7.68 2.54
CA THR A 64 3.42 -9.09 2.31
C THR A 64 2.24 -9.20 1.33
N ILE A 65 1.27 -8.29 1.40
CA ILE A 65 0.16 -8.26 0.42
C ILE A 65 0.69 -7.98 -0.99
N PHE A 66 1.65 -7.06 -1.15
CA PHE A 66 2.32 -6.83 -2.43
C PHE A 66 3.08 -8.06 -2.94
N LEU A 67 3.73 -8.82 -2.04
CA LEU A 67 4.40 -10.07 -2.41
C LEU A 67 3.40 -11.16 -2.87
N LEU A 68 2.24 -11.25 -2.22
CA LEU A 68 1.17 -12.19 -2.57
C LEU A 68 0.32 -11.71 -3.76
N PHE A 69 0.44 -10.44 -4.14
CA PHE A 69 -0.36 -9.81 -5.18
C PHE A 69 -0.42 -10.61 -6.50
N PRO A 70 0.69 -11.06 -7.11
CA PRO A 70 0.65 -11.74 -8.41
C PRO A 70 0.05 -13.16 -8.33
N PHE A 71 -0.03 -13.75 -7.14
CA PHE A 71 -0.52 -15.12 -6.92
C PHE A 71 -1.97 -15.17 -6.47
N THR A 72 -2.64 -14.02 -6.38
CA THR A 72 -4.02 -13.93 -5.87
C THR A 72 -4.91 -13.20 -6.88
N ARG A 73 -6.22 -13.27 -6.62
CA ARG A 73 -7.22 -12.50 -7.38
C ARG A 73 -6.98 -10.99 -7.40
N LEU A 74 -6.08 -10.44 -6.58
CA LEU A 74 -5.74 -9.01 -6.54
C LEU A 74 -5.16 -8.48 -7.85
N VAL A 75 -4.67 -9.36 -8.73
CA VAL A 75 -4.22 -9.02 -10.09
C VAL A 75 -5.24 -8.21 -10.91
N HIS A 76 -6.55 -8.35 -10.62
CA HIS A 76 -7.61 -7.57 -11.27
C HIS A 76 -7.44 -6.04 -11.15
N VAL A 77 -6.68 -5.55 -10.16
CA VAL A 77 -6.36 -4.12 -10.02
C VAL A 77 -5.67 -3.57 -11.27
N TRP A 78 -4.87 -4.39 -11.99
CA TRP A 78 -4.23 -3.99 -13.26
C TRP A 78 -5.20 -3.92 -14.44
N SER A 79 -6.35 -4.61 -14.37
CA SER A 79 -7.35 -4.64 -15.43
C SER A 79 -8.45 -3.57 -15.22
N ALA A 80 -8.15 -2.53 -14.44
CA ALA A 80 -9.07 -1.42 -14.22
C ALA A 80 -9.49 -0.80 -15.58
N PRO A 81 -10.80 -0.79 -15.92
CA PRO A 81 -11.25 -0.51 -17.28
C PRO A 81 -11.33 1.00 -17.56
N PHE A 82 -10.24 1.72 -17.37
CA PHE A 82 -10.17 3.17 -17.66
C PHE A 82 -10.40 3.47 -19.14
N GLU A 83 -9.98 2.56 -20.02
CA GLU A 83 -10.20 2.67 -21.47
C GLU A 83 -11.68 2.62 -21.85
N TYR A 84 -12.57 2.08 -20.99
CA TYR A 84 -14.00 2.00 -21.28
C TYR A 84 -14.63 3.38 -21.50
N PHE A 85 -14.12 4.43 -20.85
CA PHE A 85 -14.63 5.80 -21.02
C PHE A 85 -14.46 6.34 -22.44
N THR A 86 -13.44 5.91 -23.17
CA THR A 86 -13.14 6.39 -24.53
C THR A 86 -13.44 5.33 -25.61
N ARG A 87 -13.83 4.12 -25.20
CA ARG A 87 -14.04 2.98 -26.09
C ARG A 87 -15.33 3.13 -26.92
N ARG A 88 -15.24 2.83 -28.22
CA ARG A 88 -16.42 2.74 -29.10
C ARG A 88 -17.31 1.55 -28.66
N TYR A 89 -18.63 1.73 -28.72
CA TYR A 89 -19.59 0.72 -28.27
C TYR A 89 -19.50 -0.60 -29.05
N GLN A 90 -19.27 -0.53 -30.36
CA GLN A 90 -19.18 -1.71 -31.20
C GLN A 90 -17.73 -2.06 -31.52
N ILE A 91 -17.32 -3.27 -31.16
CA ILE A 91 -15.99 -3.80 -31.45
C ILE A 91 -16.16 -5.15 -32.12
N VAL A 92 -15.75 -5.21 -33.39
CA VAL A 92 -15.76 -6.42 -34.21
C VAL A 92 -14.31 -6.82 -34.43
N ARG A 93 -13.97 -8.07 -34.12
CA ARG A 93 -12.64 -8.64 -34.39
C ARG A 93 -12.70 -9.45 -35.69
N SER A 94 -11.76 -9.20 -36.60
CA SER A 94 -11.54 -10.04 -37.79
C SER A 94 -10.95 -11.39 -37.39
N ARG A 95 -11.09 -12.43 -38.23
CA ARG A 95 -10.47 -13.74 -37.99
C ARG A 95 -8.95 -13.62 -38.07
N ARG A 96 -8.29 -13.49 -36.93
CA ARG A 96 -6.88 -13.78 -36.75
C ARG A 96 -6.67 -14.41 -35.38
#